data_AF-A0A3B0PZB1-F1
#
_entry.id   AF-A0A3B0PZB1-F1
#
_cell.length_a   1.000
_cell.length_b   1.000
_cell.length_c   1.000
_cell.angle_alpha   90.00
_cell.angle_beta   90.00
_cell.angle_gamma   90.00
#
_symmetry.space_group_name_H-M   'P 1'
#
loop_
_entity.id
_entity.type
_entity.pdbx_description
1 polymer ?
#
loop_
_entity_poly.entity_id
_entity_poly.type
_entity_poly.pdbx_seq_one_letter_code
_entity_poly.pdbx_strand_id
1 'polypeptide(L)'
;MNKYEKEYENDFGTKLTINDFIQNLALEGDLDNNQPNHNKNALKLMTIHSAKGLEFKNVFVINMNENILPSSRSIAATNNKAKLAEERRIVYVAYTRAKHNLW
;
A
#
# COMPACT_ATOMS: atom_id res chain seq x y z
N MET A 1 19.94 2.55 27.26
CA MET A 1 20.07 2.83 25.83
C MET A 1 19.25 1.82 25.06
N ASN A 2 18.25 2.32 24.33
CA ASN A 2 17.34 1.52 23.53
C ASN A 2 18.11 0.90 22.35
N LYS A 3 17.71 -0.29 21.89
CA LYS A 3 18.35 -0.99 20.77
C LYS A 3 18.40 -0.09 19.52
N TYR A 4 17.38 0.73 19.32
CA TYR A 4 17.32 1.72 18.24
C TYR A 4 18.40 2.80 18.36
N GLU A 5 18.70 3.31 19.56
CA GLU A 5 19.73 4.36 19.70
C GLU A 5 21.13 3.86 19.28
N LYS A 6 21.44 2.58 19.53
CA LYS A 6 22.73 1.97 19.16
C LYS A 6 22.87 1.64 17.67
N GLU A 7 21.78 1.34 16.99
CA GLU A 7 21.80 1.03 15.54
C GLU A 7 21.97 2.32 14.73
N TYR A 8 21.37 3.44 15.19
CA TYR A 8 21.46 4.74 14.55
C TYR A 8 22.77 5.50 14.81
N GLU A 9 23.42 5.31 15.97
CA GLU A 9 24.75 5.91 16.25
C GLU A 9 25.89 5.28 15.42
N ASN A 10 25.74 4.03 14.96
CA ASN A 10 26.79 3.32 14.23
C ASN A 10 26.85 3.67 12.72
N ASP A 11 25.71 4.05 12.11
CA ASP A 11 25.65 4.34 10.67
C ASP A 11 25.91 5.82 10.34
N PHE A 12 25.60 6.74 11.27
CA PHE A 12 25.68 8.19 11.02
C PHE A 12 26.43 8.89 12.15
N GLY A 13 27.76 8.88 12.04
CA GLY A 13 28.62 9.67 12.91
C GLY A 13 28.14 11.12 13.01
N THR A 14 27.91 11.56 14.25
CA THR A 14 27.66 12.95 14.70
C THR A 14 26.36 13.65 14.22
N LYS A 15 25.43 13.81 15.19
CA LYS A 15 24.25 14.72 15.22
C LYS A 15 23.40 14.76 13.93
N LEU A 16 22.39 13.88 13.85
CA LEU A 16 21.24 14.08 12.97
C LEU A 16 20.49 15.37 13.36
N THR A 17 20.26 16.24 12.39
CA THR A 17 19.31 17.36 12.54
C THR A 17 17.89 16.81 12.41
N ILE A 18 16.91 17.46 13.05
CA ILE A 18 15.48 17.12 12.87
C ILE A 18 15.10 17.11 11.38
N ASN A 19 15.68 18.00 10.58
CA ASN A 19 15.47 18.03 9.13
C ASN A 19 15.94 16.74 8.44
N ASP A 20 17.09 16.20 8.83
CA ASP A 20 17.63 14.95 8.26
C ASP A 20 16.74 13.76 8.65
N PHE A 21 16.24 13.75 9.89
CA PHE A 21 15.29 12.75 10.35
C PHE A 21 13.94 12.81 9.60
N ILE A 22 13.39 14.01 9.42
CA ILE A 22 12.15 14.21 8.64
C ILE A 22 12.35 13.80 7.18
N GLN A 23 13.50 14.14 6.60
CA GLN A 23 13.83 13.76 5.22
C GLN A 23 13.95 12.24 5.06
N ASN A 24 14.57 11.55 6.02
CA ASN A 24 14.66 10.09 6.00
C ASN A 24 13.30 9.43 6.20
N LEU A 25 12.47 9.91 7.14
CA LEU A 25 11.10 9.42 7.32
C LEU A 25 10.25 9.61 6.08
N ALA A 26 10.41 10.73 5.36
CA ALA A 26 9.70 10.97 4.12
C ALA A 26 10.12 10.00 3.00
N LEU A 27 11.34 9.47 3.04
CA LEU A 27 11.86 8.49 2.08
C LEU A 27 11.46 7.05 2.45
N GLU A 28 11.36 6.73 3.74
CA GLU A 28 11.03 5.38 4.22
C GLU A 28 9.54 5.01 4.10
N GLY A 29 8.63 5.99 3.97
CA GLY A 29 7.19 5.79 4.02
C GLY A 29 6.56 4.83 3.00
N ASP A 30 7.29 4.42 1.96
CA ASP A 30 6.84 3.47 0.92
C ASP A 30 7.65 2.15 0.89
N LEU A 31 8.67 1.99 1.73
CA LEU A 31 9.62 0.87 1.69
C LEU A 31 9.44 -0.12 2.85
N ASP A 32 8.21 -0.50 3.16
CA ASP A 32 7.88 -1.50 4.20
C ASP A 32 8.24 -2.96 3.81
N ASN A 33 9.04 -3.15 2.75
CA ASN A 33 9.39 -4.48 2.24
C ASN A 33 10.73 -5.04 2.75
N ASN A 34 11.54 -4.24 3.46
CA ASN A 34 12.93 -4.60 3.77
C ASN A 34 13.27 -4.72 5.27
N GLN A 35 12.28 -4.89 6.16
CA GLN A 35 12.62 -5.26 7.55
C GLN A 35 12.95 -6.77 7.65
N PRO A 36 14.12 -7.14 8.21
CA PRO A 36 14.57 -8.53 8.30
C PRO A 36 13.73 -9.42 9.22
N ASN A 37 12.78 -8.84 9.95
CA ASN A 37 11.86 -9.53 10.87
C ASN A 37 10.39 -9.49 10.41
N HIS A 38 10.11 -9.17 9.15
CA HIS A 38 8.76 -9.37 8.62
C HIS A 38 8.47 -10.87 8.56
N ASN A 39 7.67 -11.35 9.51
CA ASN A 39 7.17 -12.72 9.55
C ASN A 39 6.68 -13.12 8.15
N LYS A 40 7.39 -14.04 7.50
CA LYS A 40 7.07 -14.53 6.14
C LYS A 40 5.67 -15.17 6.07
N ASN A 41 5.09 -15.53 7.22
CA ASN A 41 3.75 -16.06 7.40
C ASN A 41 2.79 -15.00 7.96
N ALA A 42 2.66 -13.86 7.30
CA ALA A 42 1.69 -12.82 7.66
C ALA A 42 0.71 -12.57 6.51
N LEU A 43 -0.51 -12.15 6.87
CA LEU A 43 -1.47 -11.63 5.90
C LEU A 43 -1.01 -10.25 5.43
N LYS A 44 -1.03 -10.03 4.12
CA LYS A 44 -0.70 -8.73 3.53
C LYS A 44 -1.99 -7.94 3.32
N LEU A 45 -2.14 -6.83 4.04
CA LEU A 45 -3.21 -5.86 3.83
C LEU A 45 -2.66 -4.70 2.99
N MET A 46 -3.37 -4.34 1.91
CA MET A 46 -2.96 -3.26 1.02
C MET A 46 -4.16 -2.69 0.28
N THR A 47 -3.97 -1.50 -0.32
CA THR A 47 -4.96 -0.95 -1.24
C THR A 47 -4.90 -1.68 -2.60
N ILE A 48 -5.98 -1.62 -3.38
CA ILE A 48 -6.00 -2.20 -4.74
C ILE A 48 -4.91 -1.58 -5.63
N HIS A 49 -4.62 -0.28 -5.46
CA HIS A 49 -3.58 0.41 -6.22
C HIS A 49 -2.19 -0.13 -5.90
N SER A 50 -1.88 -0.32 -4.62
CA SER A 50 -0.61 -0.89 -4.15
C SER A 50 -0.41 -2.35 -4.59
N ALA A 51 -1.51 -3.07 -4.86
CA ALA A 51 -1.44 -4.46 -5.34
C ALA A 51 -1.05 -4.59 -6.82
N LYS A 52 -0.96 -3.48 -7.57
CA LYS A 52 -0.63 -3.50 -8.99
C LYS A 52 0.76 -4.13 -9.22
N GLY A 53 0.82 -5.14 -10.08
CA GLY A 53 2.06 -5.87 -10.38
C GLY A 53 2.40 -6.99 -9.39
N LEU A 54 1.63 -7.13 -8.30
CA LEU A 54 1.74 -8.25 -7.37
C LEU A 54 0.71 -9.32 -7.71
N GLU A 55 0.95 -10.56 -7.29
CA GLU A 55 0.02 -11.68 -7.45
C GLU A 55 0.06 -12.59 -6.22
N PHE A 56 -1.09 -13.10 -5.80
CA PHE A 56 -1.25 -13.92 -4.62
C PHE A 56 -2.08 -15.17 -4.93
N LYS A 57 -1.84 -16.27 -4.19
CA LYS A 57 -2.63 -17.51 -4.35
C LYS A 57 -4.11 -17.27 -4.08
N ASN A 58 -4.38 -16.48 -3.04
CA ASN A 58 -5.67 -16.26 -2.42
C ASN A 58 -5.82 -14.75 -2.17
N VAL A 59 -6.89 -14.12 -2.67
CA VAL A 59 -7.14 -12.68 -2.50
C VAL A 59 -8.55 -12.48 -1.95
N PHE A 60 -8.68 -11.60 -0.96
CA PHE A 60 -9.95 -11.16 -0.40
C PHE A 60 -10.17 -9.70 -0.77
N VAL A 61 -11.18 -9.41 -1.59
CA VAL A 61 -11.59 -8.05 -1.95
C VAL A 61 -12.75 -7.66 -1.04
N ILE A 62 -12.42 -6.88 -0.02
CA ILE A 62 -13.42 -6.43 0.95
C ILE A 62 -14.08 -5.11 0.49
N ASN A 63 -15.28 -4.88 1.02
CA ASN A 63 -15.97 -3.59 0.93
C ASN A 63 -16.35 -3.14 -0.50
N MET A 64 -16.70 -4.12 -1.36
CA MET A 64 -17.28 -3.88 -2.68
C MET A 64 -18.75 -3.44 -2.58
N ASN A 65 -18.96 -2.24 -2.05
CA ASN A 65 -20.28 -1.64 -1.86
C ASN A 65 -20.45 -0.40 -2.73
N GLU A 66 -21.69 -0.09 -3.11
CA GLU A 66 -22.03 1.17 -3.78
C GLU A 66 -21.53 2.36 -2.96
N ASN A 67 -21.11 3.42 -3.65
CA ASN A 67 -20.50 4.64 -3.10
C ASN A 67 -19.10 4.48 -2.50
N ILE A 68 -18.62 3.26 -2.29
CA ILE A 68 -17.22 2.97 -1.93
C ILE A 68 -16.45 2.59 -3.19
N LEU A 69 -16.97 1.63 -3.96
CA LEU A 69 -16.37 1.20 -5.22
C LEU A 69 -17.47 0.73 -6.19
N PRO A 70 -17.90 1.57 -7.15
CA PRO A 70 -17.34 2.88 -7.50
C PRO A 70 -17.61 3.95 -6.43
N SER A 71 -16.65 4.85 -6.25
CA SER A 71 -16.77 5.92 -5.25
C SER A 71 -17.93 6.88 -5.58
N SER A 72 -18.57 7.43 -4.55
CA SER A 72 -19.64 8.44 -4.71
C SER A 72 -19.21 9.63 -5.58
N ARG A 73 -17.93 10.01 -5.53
CA ARG A 73 -17.35 11.07 -6.37
C ARG A 73 -17.31 10.69 -7.85
N SER A 74 -17.01 9.44 -8.15
CA SER A 74 -17.00 8.91 -9.52
C SER A 74 -18.42 8.75 -10.07
N ILE A 75 -19.40 8.42 -9.22
CA ILE A 75 -20.83 8.34 -9.57
C ILE A 75 -21.40 9.74 -9.83
N ALA A 76 -21.16 10.69 -8.92
CA ALA A 76 -21.66 12.07 -9.03
C ALA A 76 -21.07 12.84 -10.23
N ALA A 77 -19.95 12.36 -10.76
CA ALA A 77 -19.34 12.89 -11.98
C ALA A 77 -20.08 12.37 -13.24
N THR A 78 -21.40 12.55 -13.31
CA THR A 78 -22.31 12.02 -14.35
C THR A 78 -21.86 12.32 -15.79
N ASN A 79 -21.11 13.41 -16.00
CA ASN A 79 -20.59 13.80 -17.32
C ASN A 79 -19.18 13.24 -17.64
N ASN A 80 -18.56 12.49 -16.72
CA ASN A 80 -17.19 11.99 -16.86
C ASN A 80 -17.15 10.46 -16.82
N LYS A 81 -17.57 9.83 -17.93
CA LYS A 81 -17.50 8.38 -18.14
C LYS A 81 -16.10 7.79 -17.94
N ALA A 82 -15.04 8.61 -18.06
CA ALA A 82 -13.67 8.17 -17.85
C ALA A 82 -13.39 7.82 -16.38
N LYS A 83 -13.99 8.55 -15.42
CA LYS A 83 -13.82 8.22 -13.99
C LYS A 83 -14.41 6.87 -13.63
N LEU A 84 -15.62 6.57 -14.10
CA LEU A 84 -16.23 5.25 -13.93
C LEU A 84 -15.46 4.15 -14.67
N ALA A 85 -14.84 4.47 -15.82
CA ALA A 85 -13.97 3.52 -16.51
C ALA A 85 -12.70 3.19 -15.71
N GLU A 86 -12.13 4.18 -15.02
CA GLU A 86 -10.97 3.96 -14.16
C GLU A 86 -11.33 3.14 -12.91
N GLU A 87 -12.46 3.39 -12.26
CA GLU A 87 -12.95 2.54 -11.17
C GLU A 87 -13.15 1.08 -11.62
N ARG A 88 -13.70 0.86 -12.82
CA ARG A 88 -13.78 -0.49 -13.42
C ARG A 88 -12.40 -1.10 -13.64
N ARG A 89 -11.40 -0.30 -14.00
CA ARG A 89 -10.01 -0.78 -14.16
C ARG A 89 -9.42 -1.16 -12.81
N ILE A 90 -9.69 -0.41 -11.76
CA ILE A 90 -9.28 -0.73 -10.38
C ILE A 90 -9.88 -2.08 -9.96
N VAL A 91 -11.17 -2.32 -10.21
CA VAL A 91 -11.80 -3.63 -9.97
C VAL A 91 -11.08 -4.75 -10.73
N TYR A 92 -10.83 -4.53 -12.02
CA TYR A 92 -10.15 -5.52 -12.85
C TYR A 92 -8.76 -5.86 -12.33
N VAL A 93 -8.01 -4.86 -11.84
CA VAL A 93 -6.72 -5.08 -11.19
C VAL A 93 -6.91 -5.98 -9.97
N ALA A 94 -7.83 -5.67 -9.05
CA ALA A 94 -8.09 -6.47 -7.85
C ALA A 94 -8.40 -7.94 -8.20
N TYR A 95 -9.28 -8.17 -9.16
CA TYR A 95 -9.70 -9.52 -9.59
C TYR A 95 -8.54 -10.32 -10.18
N THR A 96 -7.69 -9.67 -10.98
CA THR A 96 -6.55 -10.32 -11.64
C THR A 96 -5.33 -10.49 -10.72
N ARG A 97 -5.40 -10.09 -9.44
CA ARG A 97 -4.31 -10.36 -8.49
C ARG A 97 -4.36 -11.79 -7.94
N ALA A 98 -5.52 -12.46 -8.02
CA ALA A 98 -5.72 -13.81 -7.52
C ALA A 98 -5.28 -14.87 -8.54
N LYS A 99 -4.48 -15.85 -8.11
CA LYS A 99 -4.09 -17.00 -8.94
C LYS A 99 -5.09 -18.14 -8.89
N HIS A 100 -5.59 -18.47 -7.70
CA HIS A 100 -6.47 -19.62 -7.51
C HIS A 100 -7.85 -19.20 -7.04
N ASN A 101 -7.92 -18.43 -5.95
CA ASN A 101 -9.19 -18.08 -5.32
C ASN A 101 -9.30 -16.58 -5.09
N LEU A 102 -10.47 -16.06 -5.39
CA LEU A 102 -10.90 -14.68 -5.13
C LEU A 102 -12.17 -14.75 -4.28
N TRP A 103 -12.18 -14.04 -3.16
CA TRP A 103 -13.33 -13.87 -2.28
C TRP A 103 -13.70 -12.40 -2.16
#